data_AF-A0A9P7BJT3-F1
#
_entry.id   AF-A0A9P7BJT3-F1
#
_cell.length_a   1.000
_cell.length_b   1.000
_cell.length_c   1.000
_cell.angle_alpha   90.00
_cell.angle_beta   90.00
_cell.angle_gamma   90.00
#
_symmetry.space_group_name_H-M   'P 1'
#
loop_
_entity.id
_entity.type
_entity.pdbx_description
1 polymer ?
#
loop_
_entity_poly.entity_id
_entity_poly.type
_entity_poly.pdbx_seq_one_letter_code
_entity_poly.pdbx_strand_id
1 'polypeptide(L)'
;MDALPIQEATGLDHASRNEGVMHACGHDGHTAMLLAAAHHLARHGEFDGTLNLIFQPAEERGGGAREMMRDGLFEKFPMEAFRVVAGPGAGIQQRVPRDHPRQGGPCRHAAPGHRSNPGGRPDDRSLPDHHQPQQEAA
;
A
#
# COMPACT_ATOMS: atom_id res chain seq x y z
N MET A 1 1.63 -9.51 3.62
CA MET A 1 1.88 -8.30 2.81
C MET A 1 1.01 -7.17 3.34
N ASP A 2 1.26 -5.92 2.96
CA ASP A 2 0.49 -4.78 3.46
C ASP A 2 -0.94 -4.77 2.95
N ALA A 3 -1.84 -4.28 3.80
CA ALA A 3 -3.28 -4.17 3.61
C ALA A 3 -3.75 -2.75 3.98
N LEU A 4 -5.01 -2.43 3.71
CA LEU A 4 -5.59 -1.11 3.97
C LEU A 4 -6.44 -1.10 5.25
N PRO A 5 -6.53 0.04 5.96
CA PRO A 5 -7.39 0.22 7.12
C PRO A 5 -8.86 0.41 6.70
N ILE A 6 -9.44 -0.62 6.11
CA ILE A 6 -10.81 -0.66 5.58
C ILE A 6 -11.52 -1.85 6.22
N GLN A 7 -12.72 -1.63 6.74
CA GLN A 7 -13.57 -2.74 7.19
C GLN A 7 -14.03 -3.53 5.97
N GLU A 8 -13.68 -4.81 5.92
CA GLU A 8 -14.15 -5.68 4.86
C GLU A 8 -15.65 -5.94 5.00
N ALA A 9 -16.39 -5.75 3.90
CA ALA A 9 -17.83 -5.96 3.80
C ALA A 9 -18.19 -6.80 2.56
N THR A 10 -17.27 -7.66 2.12
CA THR A 10 -17.44 -8.52 0.93
C THR A 10 -18.43 -9.66 1.17
N GLY A 11 -18.53 -10.15 2.42
CA GLY A 11 -19.35 -11.30 2.78
C GLY A 11 -18.80 -12.64 2.27
N LEU A 12 -17.53 -12.68 1.83
CA LEU A 12 -16.89 -13.89 1.34
C LEU A 12 -16.48 -14.81 2.50
N ASP A 13 -16.48 -16.13 2.27
CA ASP A 13 -16.07 -17.12 3.27
C ASP A 13 -14.62 -16.94 3.73
N HIS A 14 -13.79 -16.30 2.90
CA HIS A 14 -12.39 -15.99 3.18
C HIS A 14 -12.15 -14.50 3.49
N ALA A 15 -13.19 -13.78 3.90
CA ALA A 15 -13.07 -12.39 4.33
C ALA A 15 -12.08 -12.24 5.49
N SER A 16 -11.50 -11.05 5.61
CA SER A 16 -10.57 -10.69 6.66
C SER A 16 -11.12 -11.01 8.04
N ARG A 17 -10.28 -11.68 8.83
CA ARG A 17 -10.52 -11.95 10.26
C ARG A 17 -10.03 -10.83 11.16
N ASN A 18 -9.38 -9.81 10.58
CA ASN A 18 -8.87 -8.65 11.29
C ASN A 18 -9.83 -7.48 11.08
N GLU A 19 -10.50 -7.06 12.16
CA GLU A 19 -11.43 -5.93 12.13
C GLU A 19 -10.74 -4.66 11.60
N GLY A 20 -11.43 -3.93 10.73
CA GLY A 20 -10.92 -2.71 10.10
C GLY A 20 -9.73 -2.90 9.14
N VAL A 21 -9.41 -4.12 8.73
CA VAL A 21 -8.31 -4.40 7.78
C VAL A 21 -8.80 -5.21 6.59
N MET A 22 -8.45 -4.80 5.37
CA MET A 22 -8.81 -5.48 4.13
C MET A 22 -7.68 -5.38 3.09
N HIS A 23 -7.43 -6.46 2.36
CA HIS A 23 -6.58 -6.43 1.16
C HIS A 23 -7.34 -5.88 -0.07
N ALA A 24 -7.86 -4.65 0.04
CA ALA A 24 -8.70 -4.07 -1.01
C ALA A 24 -7.96 -3.77 -2.33
N CYS A 25 -6.63 -3.72 -2.32
CA CYS A 25 -5.77 -3.58 -3.51
C CYS A 25 -5.25 -4.93 -4.06
N GLY A 26 -5.58 -6.05 -3.41
CA GLY A 26 -5.24 -7.39 -3.90
C GLY A 26 -3.79 -7.84 -3.67
N HIS A 27 -3.09 -7.26 -2.69
CA HIS A 27 -1.71 -7.64 -2.35
C HIS A 27 -1.59 -9.09 -1.85
N ASP A 28 -2.64 -9.63 -1.25
CA ASP A 28 -2.79 -11.06 -0.97
C ASP A 28 -2.79 -11.90 -2.27
N GLY A 29 -3.55 -11.47 -3.28
CA GLY A 29 -3.57 -12.08 -4.61
C GLY A 29 -2.20 -12.05 -5.29
N HIS A 30 -1.51 -10.90 -5.30
CA HIS A 30 -0.16 -10.79 -5.87
C HIS A 30 0.84 -11.71 -5.16
N THR A 31 0.75 -11.80 -3.82
CA THR A 31 1.58 -12.70 -3.02
C THR A 31 1.33 -14.15 -3.40
N ALA A 32 0.07 -14.56 -3.47
CA ALA A 32 -0.32 -15.92 -3.83
C ALA A 32 0.15 -16.28 -5.24
N MET A 33 -0.03 -15.38 -6.22
CA MET A 33 0.43 -15.57 -7.60
C MET A 33 1.95 -15.73 -7.68
N LEU A 34 2.71 -14.86 -7.00
CA LEU A 34 4.17 -14.93 -7.01
C LEU A 34 4.68 -16.21 -6.34
N LEU A 35 4.07 -16.64 -5.22
CA LEU A 35 4.39 -17.91 -4.56
C LEU A 35 4.04 -19.13 -5.43
N ALA A 36 2.90 -19.10 -6.13
CA ALA A 36 2.52 -20.17 -7.05
C ALA A 36 3.51 -20.28 -8.21
N ALA A 37 3.93 -19.16 -8.79
CA ALA A 37 4.97 -19.12 -9.81
C ALA A 37 6.32 -19.66 -9.27
N ALA A 38 6.72 -19.26 -8.06
CA ALA A 38 7.91 -19.76 -7.39
C ALA A 38 7.87 -21.28 -7.24
N HIS A 39 6.74 -21.80 -6.73
CA HIS A 39 6.55 -23.22 -6.51
C HIS A 39 6.60 -24.02 -7.81
N HIS A 40 5.96 -23.51 -8.86
CA HIS A 40 5.98 -24.14 -10.16
C HIS A 40 7.40 -24.18 -10.75
N LEU A 41 8.11 -23.04 -10.75
CA LEU A 41 9.47 -22.95 -11.27
C LEU A 41 10.47 -23.79 -10.46
N ALA A 42 10.31 -23.87 -9.13
CA ALA A 42 11.16 -24.71 -8.30
C ALA A 42 11.01 -26.22 -8.59
N ARG A 43 9.88 -26.63 -9.17
CA ARG A 43 9.56 -28.05 -9.45
C ARG A 43 9.74 -28.43 -10.91
N HIS A 44 9.51 -27.50 -11.81
CA HIS A 44 9.38 -27.77 -13.25
C HIS A 44 10.18 -26.78 -14.12
N GLY A 45 10.73 -25.73 -13.52
CA GLY A 45 11.44 -24.71 -14.26
C GLY A 45 12.79 -25.22 -14.75
N GLU A 46 13.03 -25.08 -16.04
CA GLU A 46 14.36 -25.16 -16.63
C GLU A 46 14.75 -23.75 -17.08
N PHE A 47 15.69 -23.14 -16.38
CA PHE A 47 16.28 -21.86 -16.77
C PHE A 47 17.71 -21.78 -16.25
N ASP A 48 18.55 -21.06 -16.98
CA ASP A 48 19.92 -20.75 -16.56
C ASP A 48 19.93 -19.37 -15.88
N GLY A 49 20.46 -19.31 -14.66
CA GLY A 49 20.55 -18.09 -13.86
C GLY A 49 19.84 -18.17 -12.50
N THR A 50 19.60 -17.01 -11.90
CA THR A 50 19.00 -16.87 -10.56
C THR A 50 17.76 -16.00 -10.60
N LEU A 51 16.65 -16.50 -10.06
CA LEU A 51 15.42 -15.73 -9.89
C LEU A 51 15.30 -15.28 -8.42
N ASN A 52 15.36 -13.97 -8.20
CA ASN A 52 15.09 -13.36 -6.89
C ASN A 52 13.61 -12.97 -6.79
N LEU A 53 12.89 -13.52 -5.82
CA LEU A 53 11.49 -13.18 -5.55
C LEU A 53 11.42 -12.12 -4.45
N ILE A 54 10.89 -10.95 -4.79
CA ILE A 54 10.89 -9.78 -3.92
C ILE A 54 9.45 -9.51 -3.45
N PHE A 55 9.20 -9.67 -2.15
CA PHE A 55 7.94 -9.32 -1.51
C PHE A 55 8.09 -7.95 -0.84
N GLN A 56 7.66 -6.89 -1.54
CA GLN A 56 7.87 -5.52 -1.08
C GLN A 56 6.79 -5.09 -0.07
N PRO A 57 7.11 -4.84 1.21
CA PRO A 57 6.13 -4.36 2.17
C PRO A 57 5.75 -2.89 1.90
N ALA A 58 4.67 -2.41 2.50
CA ALA A 58 4.34 -0.98 2.61
C ALA A 58 4.33 -0.21 1.27
N GLU A 59 3.72 -0.80 0.24
CA GLU A 59 3.44 -0.14 -1.04
C GLU A 59 2.42 0.98 -0.84
N GLU A 60 1.35 0.73 -0.07
CA GLU A 60 0.24 1.66 0.10
C GLU A 60 0.64 3.00 0.76
N ARG A 61 1.81 3.00 1.42
CA ARG A 61 2.40 4.17 2.09
C ARG A 61 3.55 4.79 1.29
N GLY A 62 3.90 4.23 0.12
CA GLY A 62 4.93 4.69 -0.80
C GLY A 62 6.38 4.52 -0.32
N GLY A 63 6.61 3.80 0.78
CA GLY A 63 7.93 3.71 1.43
C GLY A 63 8.70 2.43 1.13
N GLY A 64 8.00 1.31 0.93
CA GLY A 64 8.57 -0.03 0.88
C GLY A 64 9.81 -0.21 0.03
N ALA A 65 9.67 0.04 -1.28
CA ALA A 65 10.76 -0.12 -2.23
C ALA A 65 11.99 0.74 -1.88
N ARG A 66 11.77 1.97 -1.39
CA ARG A 66 12.85 2.87 -0.98
C ARG A 66 13.63 2.32 0.20
N GLU A 67 12.94 1.79 1.20
CA GLU A 67 13.58 1.21 2.38
C GLU A 67 14.36 -0.06 2.01
N MET A 68 13.79 -0.93 1.17
CA MET A 68 14.49 -2.12 0.68
C MET A 68 15.77 -1.76 -0.08
N MET A 69 15.72 -0.73 -0.94
CA MET A 69 16.92 -0.23 -1.63
C MET A 69 17.94 0.34 -0.64
N ARG A 70 17.52 1.10 0.37
CA ARG A 70 18.43 1.61 1.42
C ARG A 70 19.09 0.47 2.21
N ASP A 71 18.35 -0.62 2.43
CA ASP A 71 18.84 -1.81 3.12
C ASP A 71 19.71 -2.71 2.22
N GLY A 72 20.07 -2.24 1.03
CA GLY A 72 21.04 -2.86 0.14
C GLY A 72 20.47 -4.00 -0.71
N LEU A 73 19.21 -3.91 -1.14
CA LEU A 73 18.55 -4.97 -1.93
C LEU A 73 19.38 -5.41 -3.14
N PHE A 74 19.94 -4.47 -3.90
CA PHE A 74 20.65 -4.78 -5.16
C PHE A 74 22.12 -5.16 -4.97
N GLU A 75 22.67 -4.89 -3.78
CA GLU A 75 23.99 -5.31 -3.32
C GLU A 75 23.93 -6.73 -2.77
N LYS A 76 22.89 -7.04 -1.97
CA LYS A 76 22.67 -8.37 -1.39
C LYS A 76 22.18 -9.38 -2.42
N PHE A 77 21.36 -8.92 -3.37
CA PHE A 77 20.79 -9.75 -4.43
C PHE A 77 21.09 -9.10 -5.79
N PRO A 78 22.28 -9.34 -6.37
CA PRO A 78 22.59 -8.84 -7.70
C PRO A 78 21.61 -9.38 -8.74
N MET A 79 21.02 -8.49 -9.53
CA MET A 79 20.11 -8.84 -10.62
C MET A 79 20.24 -7.83 -11.77
N GLU A 80 20.01 -8.30 -13.00
CA GLU A 80 20.12 -7.50 -14.23
C GLU A 80 18.84 -6.73 -14.56
N ALA A 81 17.69 -7.27 -14.15
CA ALA A 81 16.38 -6.67 -14.33
C ALA A 81 15.41 -7.17 -13.27
N PHE A 82 14.36 -6.39 -13.01
CA PHE A 82 13.24 -6.79 -12.17
C PHE A 82 11.90 -6.41 -12.82
N ARG A 83 10.83 -7.06 -12.38
CA ARG A 83 9.46 -6.78 -12.81
C ARG A 83 8.50 -6.81 -11.63
N VAL A 84 7.54 -5.89 -11.65
CA VAL A 84 6.45 -5.81 -10.67
C VAL A 84 5.25 -6.57 -11.21
N VAL A 85 4.66 -7.45 -10.38
CA VAL A 85 3.40 -8.13 -10.70
C VAL A 85 2.27 -7.14 -10.43
N ALA A 86 1.58 -6.72 -11.49
CA ALA A 86 0.41 -5.84 -11.37
C ALA A 86 -0.89 -6.66 -11.38
N GLY A 87 -1.96 -6.12 -10.81
CA GLY A 87 -3.28 -6.75 -10.80
C GLY A 87 -3.89 -6.91 -12.20
N PRO A 88 -4.91 -7.78 -12.34
CA PRO A 88 -5.62 -7.96 -13.61
C PRO A 88 -6.22 -6.63 -14.10
N GLY A 89 -5.90 -6.24 -15.33
CA GLY A 89 -6.34 -4.98 -15.95
C GLY A 89 -5.28 -3.86 -15.96
N ALA A 90 -4.25 -3.95 -15.13
CA ALA A 90 -3.05 -3.15 -15.30
C ALA A 90 -2.18 -3.81 -16.38
N GLY A 91 -2.00 -3.14 -17.52
CA GLY A 91 -1.14 -3.63 -18.59
C GLY A 91 0.24 -4.05 -18.08
N ILE A 92 0.86 -5.00 -18.77
CA ILE A 92 2.20 -5.50 -18.49
C ILE A 92 3.19 -4.32 -18.32
N GLN A 93 3.55 -3.98 -17.07
CA GLN A 93 4.48 -2.88 -16.79
C GLN A 93 5.88 -3.20 -17.32
N GLN A 94 6.59 -2.16 -17.77
CA GLN A 94 7.89 -2.24 -18.43
C GLN A 94 8.92 -3.02 -17.60
N ARG A 95 9.81 -3.76 -18.28
CA ARG A 95 11.07 -4.23 -17.71
C ARG A 95 11.84 -2.98 -17.26
N VAL A 96 12.20 -2.92 -15.97
CA VAL A 96 13.05 -1.83 -15.46
C VAL A 96 14.50 -2.35 -15.47
N PRO A 97 15.37 -1.87 -16.37
CA PRO A 97 16.79 -2.20 -16.33
C PRO A 97 17.41 -1.64 -15.03
N ARG A 98 18.37 -2.37 -14.46
CA ARG A 98 19.11 -1.92 -13.26
C ARG A 98 19.67 -0.49 -13.41
N ASP A 99 20.18 -0.16 -14.60
CA ASP A 99 20.85 1.11 -14.89
C ASP A 99 19.90 2.21 -15.41
N HIS A 100 18.59 2.06 -15.24
CA HIS A 100 17.66 3.09 -15.69
C HIS A 100 17.92 4.41 -14.93
N PRO A 101 18.19 5.53 -15.61
CA PRO A 101 18.43 6.80 -14.94
C PRO A 101 17.20 7.17 -14.12
N ARG A 102 17.41 7.55 -12.85
CA ARG A 102 16.37 8.01 -11.93
C ARG A 102 15.78 9.33 -12.45
N GLN A 103 14.93 9.28 -13.46
CA GLN A 103 14.14 10.43 -13.86
C GLN A 103 13.03 10.60 -12.83
N GLY A 104 13.18 11.62 -11.98
CA GLY A 104 12.11 12.14 -11.14
C GLY A 104 10.98 12.68 -12.02
N GLY A 105 10.12 11.78 -12.51
CA GLY A 105 8.83 12.10 -13.10
C GLY A 105 7.78 12.24 -11.99
N PRO A 106 6.75 13.08 -12.17
CA PRO A 106 5.85 13.45 -11.10
C PRO A 106 5.10 12.21 -10.61
N CYS A 107 5.10 12.03 -9.29
CA CYS A 107 4.13 11.18 -8.60
C CYS A 107 2.74 11.55 -9.13
N ARG A 108 2.09 10.65 -9.87
CA ARG A 108 0.71 10.88 -10.28
C ARG A 108 -0.15 10.88 -9.03
N HIS A 109 -0.67 12.07 -8.72
CA HIS A 109 -1.59 12.43 -7.64
C HIS A 109 -1.04 12.29 -6.21
N ALA A 110 -0.25 13.28 -5.80
CA ALA A 110 -0.24 13.69 -4.40
C ALA A 110 -1.65 14.16 -4.03
N ALA A 111 -2.38 13.39 -3.22
CA ALA A 111 -3.58 13.89 -2.56
C ALA A 111 -3.19 15.10 -1.69
N PRO A 112 -3.91 16.24 -1.74
CA PRO A 112 -3.57 17.38 -0.92
C PRO A 112 -3.75 17.03 0.55
N GLY A 113 -2.63 16.93 1.28
CA GLY A 113 -2.63 16.80 2.72
C GLY A 113 -3.31 18.01 3.37
N HIS A 114 -4.23 17.75 4.29
CA HIS A 114 -4.77 18.77 5.19
C HIS A 114 -3.61 19.46 5.92
N ARG A 115 -3.37 20.74 5.61
CA ARG A 115 -2.58 21.63 6.46
C ARG A 115 -3.45 22.02 7.65
N SER A 116 -3.19 21.46 8.82
CA SER A 116 -3.62 22.06 10.08
C SER A 116 -2.75 23.30 10.34
N ASN A 117 -3.38 24.47 10.33
CA ASN A 117 -2.76 25.76 10.59
C ASN A 117 -2.37 25.88 12.08
N PRO A 118 -1.11 26.21 12.43
CA PRO A 118 -0.73 26.54 13.79
C PRO A 118 -0.80 28.06 13.99
N GLY A 119 -1.70 28.53 14.85
CA GLY A 119 -1.61 29.88 15.41
C GLY A 119 -2.86 30.74 15.25
N GLY A 120 -3.59 30.90 16.35
CA GLY A 120 -4.66 31.87 16.51
C GLY A 120 -5.46 31.55 17.76
N ARG A 121 -5.04 32.05 18.92
CA ARG A 121 -5.90 32.13 20.12
C ARG A 121 -6.99 33.17 19.86
N PRO A 122 -8.27 32.88 20.18
CA PRO A 122 -9.24 33.92 20.46
C PRO A 122 -9.41 34.09 21.97
N ASP A 123 -9.47 35.36 22.37
CA ASP A 123 -9.67 35.83 23.73
C ASP A 123 -11.02 35.42 24.34
N ASP A 124 -10.99 35.31 25.67
CA ASP A 124 -12.12 35.36 26.59
C ASP A 124 -13.08 36.52 26.27
N ARG A 125 -14.36 36.18 26.01
CA ARG A 125 -15.56 36.93 26.45
C ARG A 125 -16.87 36.27 26.00
N SER A 126 -17.74 36.05 26.99
CA SER A 126 -19.22 36.03 26.90
C SER A 126 -19.92 34.72 26.48
N LEU A 127 -20.27 33.91 27.49
CA LEU A 127 -21.35 32.91 27.46
C LEU A 127 -22.72 33.60 27.47
N PRO A 128 -23.74 33.08 26.75
CA PRO A 128 -25.13 33.25 27.14
C PRO A 128 -25.73 31.95 27.71
N ASP A 129 -26.50 32.11 28.79
CA ASP A 129 -27.21 31.08 29.53
C ASP A 129 -28.15 30.22 28.67
N HIS A 130 -28.01 28.90 28.80
CA HIS A 130 -29.01 27.94 28.34
C HIS A 130 -30.10 27.77 29.41
N HIS A 131 -31.23 28.46 29.24
CA HIS A 131 -32.48 28.15 29.91
C HIS A 131 -33.28 27.16 29.05
N GLN A 132 -33.39 25.89 29.47
CA GLN A 132 -34.39 24.95 28.95
C GLN A 132 -35.72 25.14 29.69
N PRO A 133 -36.86 25.29 29.00
CA PRO A 133 -38.16 24.99 29.59
C PRO A 133 -38.55 23.52 29.30
N GLN A 134 -39.07 22.86 30.34
CA GLN A 134 -39.63 21.51 30.30
C GLN A 134 -40.86 21.47 29.38
N GLN A 135 -40.91 20.46 28.51
CA GLN A 135 -42.14 19.97 27.89
C GLN A 135 -42.56 18.71 28.65
N GLU A 136 -43.70 18.77 29.35
CA GLU A 136 -44.52 17.59 29.60
C GLU A 136 -45.88 17.84 28.95
N ALA A 137 -46.24 16.91 28.08
CA ALA A 137 -47.51 16.81 27.38
C ALA A 137 -48.53 16.07 28.25
N ALA A 138 -49.79 16.19 27.82
CA ALA A 138 -51.01 15.60 28.35
C ALA A 138 -50.95 14.09 28.68
#